data_AF-A0A937FX24-F1
#
_entry.id   AF-A0A937FX24-F1
#
_cell.length_a   1.000
_cell.length_b   1.000
_cell.length_c   1.000
_cell.angle_alpha   90.00
_cell.angle_beta   90.00
_cell.angle_gamma   90.00
#
_symmetry.space_group_name_H-M   'P 1'
#
loop_
_entity.id
_entity.type
_entity.pdbx_description
1 polymer ?
#
loop_
_entity_poly.entity_id
_entity_poly.type
_entity_poly.pdbx_seq_one_letter_code
_entity_poly.pdbx_strand_id
1 'polypeptide(L)'
;MKLNHLLKTYLFTPIVITLFSFTLSFAQTVNSNWEQDLSKSMEAFSNCESAGGSSSECYKYLGQSINTVYKINDFYSKESGRYMSPNEIADFVSNEGKWELLGHAYDKNALNKAQDYANSKKATIAVYKGEDGQGHVALILPGDLQASGSWGIKVPNSASFFLSNYKKSYIGKGLSYAFTKDMLKDVVVYSRKY
;
A
#
# COMPACT_ATOMS: atom_id res chain seq x y z
N MET A 1 14.26 -85.28 -0.92
CA MET A 1 14.39 -84.87 0.49
C MET A 1 15.39 -83.72 0.57
N LYS A 2 14.95 -82.53 1.02
CA LYS A 2 15.71 -81.29 1.34
C LYS A 2 16.41 -80.61 0.14
N LEU A 3 15.91 -79.51 -0.45
CA LEU A 3 15.70 -78.14 0.05
C LEU A 3 16.96 -77.51 0.67
N ASN A 4 17.52 -76.49 0.01
CA ASN A 4 18.01 -75.20 0.56
C ASN A 4 18.66 -74.37 -0.56
N HIS A 5 18.02 -73.30 -1.06
CA HIS A 5 18.10 -71.90 -0.58
C HIS A 5 19.49 -71.26 -0.73
N LEU A 6 19.62 -70.28 -1.63
CA LEU A 6 20.46 -69.10 -1.42
C LEU A 6 19.87 -67.91 -2.19
N LEU A 7 19.70 -66.81 -1.45
CA LEU A 7 18.91 -65.63 -1.78
C LEU A 7 19.61 -64.71 -2.77
N LYS A 8 18.84 -64.12 -3.69
CA LYS A 8 19.23 -62.92 -4.45
C LYS A 8 18.97 -61.69 -3.60
N THR A 9 20.03 -61.01 -3.18
CA THR A 9 20.00 -59.68 -2.56
C THR A 9 19.73 -58.63 -3.63
N TYR A 10 18.54 -58.02 -3.60
CA TYR A 10 18.22 -56.83 -4.38
C TYR A 10 18.66 -55.59 -3.59
N LEU A 11 19.67 -54.88 -4.11
CA LEU A 11 20.03 -53.54 -3.65
C LEU A 11 19.01 -52.54 -4.19
N PHE A 12 18.11 -52.07 -3.32
CA PHE A 12 17.21 -50.95 -3.60
C PHE A 12 17.94 -49.64 -3.29
N THR A 13 18.38 -48.93 -4.33
CA THR A 13 18.91 -47.57 -4.22
C THR A 13 17.74 -46.58 -4.26
N PRO A 14 17.50 -45.76 -3.22
CA PRO A 14 16.46 -44.74 -3.28
C PRO A 14 16.96 -43.56 -4.12
N ILE A 15 16.32 -43.34 -5.28
CA ILE A 15 16.49 -42.14 -6.08
C ILE A 15 15.76 -40.99 -5.37
N VAL A 16 16.52 -40.12 -4.70
CA VAL A 16 16.03 -38.89 -4.09
C VAL A 16 15.82 -37.87 -5.20
N ILE A 17 14.58 -37.71 -5.64
CA ILE A 17 14.17 -36.65 -6.58
C ILE A 17 13.93 -35.38 -5.75
N THR A 18 14.94 -34.53 -5.64
CA THR A 18 14.78 -33.16 -5.12
C THR A 18 14.03 -32.31 -6.14
N LEU A 19 12.71 -32.20 -5.93
CA LEU A 19 11.84 -31.20 -6.58
C LEU A 19 12.28 -29.81 -6.13
N PHE A 20 13.09 -29.15 -6.95
CA PHE A 20 13.44 -27.74 -6.78
C PHE A 20 12.24 -26.89 -7.20
N SER A 21 11.35 -26.60 -6.25
CA SER A 21 10.24 -25.67 -6.45
C SER A 21 10.80 -24.27 -6.70
N PHE A 22 10.96 -23.89 -7.97
CA PHE A 22 11.22 -22.51 -8.37
C PHE A 22 9.99 -21.66 -8.02
N THR A 23 9.98 -21.08 -6.82
CA THR A 23 9.05 -19.98 -6.52
C THR A 23 9.51 -18.77 -7.34
N LEU A 24 8.79 -18.47 -8.42
CA LEU A 24 8.93 -17.20 -9.14
C LEU A 24 8.56 -16.06 -8.18
N SER A 25 9.55 -15.49 -7.50
CA SER A 25 9.39 -14.21 -6.80
C SER A 25 9.16 -13.14 -7.86
N PHE A 26 7.91 -12.78 -8.11
CA PHE A 26 7.57 -11.58 -8.85
C PHE A 26 7.99 -10.37 -8.03
N ALA A 27 9.25 -9.94 -8.20
CA ALA A 27 9.74 -8.73 -7.57
C ALA A 27 9.00 -7.53 -8.18
N GLN A 28 8.04 -7.00 -7.43
CA GLN A 28 7.44 -5.70 -7.72
C GLN A 28 8.54 -4.64 -7.72
N THR A 29 8.62 -3.85 -8.79
CA THR A 29 9.51 -2.69 -8.86
C THR A 29 8.71 -1.43 -8.60
N VAL A 30 9.17 -0.62 -7.64
CA VAL A 30 8.77 0.79 -7.58
C VAL A 30 9.33 1.54 -8.79
N ASN A 31 8.77 2.71 -9.08
CA ASN A 31 9.38 3.67 -9.99
C ASN A 31 10.73 4.13 -9.41
N SER A 32 11.81 4.06 -10.20
CA SER A 32 13.14 4.45 -9.74
C SER A 32 13.25 5.95 -9.43
N ASN A 33 12.41 6.77 -10.05
CA ASN A 33 12.36 8.22 -9.85
C ASN A 33 11.07 8.64 -9.12
N TRP A 34 10.50 7.74 -8.30
CA TRP A 34 9.20 7.95 -7.69
C TRP A 34 9.12 9.25 -6.89
N GLU A 35 10.19 9.66 -6.20
CA GLU A 35 10.21 10.90 -5.42
C GLU A 35 9.98 12.11 -6.31
N GLN A 36 10.77 12.23 -7.39
CA GLN A 36 10.66 13.33 -8.34
C GLN A 36 9.30 13.34 -9.04
N ASP A 37 8.81 12.17 -9.46
CA ASP A 37 7.53 12.09 -10.17
C ASP A 37 6.34 12.30 -9.23
N LEU A 38 6.45 11.91 -7.96
CA LEU A 38 5.45 12.20 -6.93
C LEU A 38 5.43 13.69 -6.59
N SER A 39 6.59 14.35 -6.54
CA SER A 39 6.67 15.82 -6.40
C SER A 39 6.00 16.54 -7.56
N LYS A 40 6.20 16.10 -8.81
CA LYS A 40 5.46 16.64 -9.97
C LYS A 40 3.95 16.40 -9.85
N SER A 41 3.55 15.23 -9.35
CA SER A 41 2.13 14.92 -9.11
C SER A 41 1.53 15.84 -8.05
N MET A 42 2.29 16.17 -7.00
CA MET A 42 1.90 17.11 -5.93
C MET A 42 1.78 18.56 -6.44
N GLU A 43 2.68 18.98 -7.32
CA GLU A 43 2.61 20.28 -7.97
C GLU A 43 1.38 20.37 -8.89
N ALA A 44 1.14 19.35 -9.72
CA ALA A 44 -0.03 19.29 -10.60
C ALA A 44 -1.35 19.28 -9.80
N PHE A 45 -1.38 18.61 -8.65
CA PHE A 45 -2.48 18.68 -7.70
C PHE A 45 -2.70 20.09 -7.15
N SER A 46 -1.62 20.73 -6.67
CA SER A 46 -1.69 22.07 -6.10
C SER A 46 -2.18 23.09 -7.13
N ASN A 47 -1.72 22.96 -8.39
CA ASN A 47 -2.16 23.81 -9.50
C ASN A 47 -3.64 23.61 -9.82
N CYS A 48 -4.12 22.35 -9.85
CA CYS A 48 -5.53 22.02 -10.05
C CYS A 48 -6.43 22.69 -9.01
N GLU A 49 -6.08 22.56 -7.73
CA GLU A 49 -6.84 23.14 -6.62
C GLU A 49 -6.77 24.68 -6.63
N SER A 50 -5.60 25.26 -6.92
CA SER A 50 -5.43 26.71 -6.98
C SER A 50 -6.20 27.37 -8.12
N ALA A 51 -6.45 26.64 -9.21
CA ALA A 51 -7.23 27.10 -10.36
C ALA A 51 -8.75 27.01 -10.13
N GLY A 52 -9.19 26.59 -8.94
CA GLY A 52 -10.61 26.38 -8.63
C GLY A 52 -11.19 25.13 -9.28
N GLY A 53 -10.35 24.15 -9.62
CA GLY A 53 -10.81 22.84 -10.07
C GLY A 53 -11.75 22.22 -9.04
N SER A 54 -12.79 21.55 -9.50
CA SER A 54 -13.67 20.78 -8.62
C SER A 54 -12.87 19.71 -7.89
N SER A 55 -13.27 19.36 -6.66
CA SER A 55 -12.63 18.26 -5.91
C SER A 55 -12.63 16.95 -6.72
N SER A 56 -13.62 16.77 -7.60
CA SER A 56 -13.68 15.65 -8.56
C SER A 56 -12.58 15.63 -9.62
N GLU A 57 -12.09 16.78 -10.04
CA GLU A 57 -11.02 16.90 -11.04
C GLU A 57 -9.64 16.70 -10.42
N CYS A 58 -9.47 17.10 -9.16
CA CYS A 58 -8.18 17.09 -8.48
C CYS A 58 -7.93 15.81 -7.66
N TYR A 59 -8.96 15.08 -7.19
CA TYR A 59 -8.70 13.80 -6.50
C TYR A 59 -8.04 12.74 -7.38
N LYS A 60 -8.04 12.91 -8.73
CA LYS A 60 -7.32 11.99 -9.62
C LYS A 60 -5.84 11.85 -9.25
N TYR A 61 -5.22 12.90 -8.70
CA TYR A 61 -3.82 12.89 -8.31
C TYR A 61 -3.56 11.96 -7.12
N LEU A 62 -4.56 11.72 -6.27
CA LEU A 62 -4.50 10.70 -5.22
C LEU A 62 -4.36 9.30 -5.84
N GLY A 63 -5.28 8.94 -6.75
CA GLY A 63 -5.25 7.65 -7.44
C GLY A 63 -4.03 7.50 -8.37
N GLN A 64 -3.55 8.59 -8.97
CA GLN A 64 -2.33 8.58 -9.76
C GLN A 64 -1.08 8.40 -8.91
N SER A 65 -1.04 8.95 -7.69
CA SER A 65 0.15 8.89 -6.83
C SER A 65 0.60 7.45 -6.54
N ILE A 66 -0.36 6.53 -6.37
CA ILE A 66 -0.02 5.12 -6.13
C ILE A 66 0.53 4.45 -7.38
N ASN A 67 0.06 4.84 -8.57
CA ASN A 67 0.63 4.41 -9.84
C ASN A 67 2.04 4.98 -10.03
N THR A 68 2.23 6.27 -9.70
CA THR A 68 3.52 6.96 -9.78
C THR A 68 4.59 6.26 -8.95
N VAL A 69 4.26 5.80 -7.73
CA VAL A 69 5.23 5.16 -6.84
C VAL A 69 5.36 3.66 -7.11
N TYR A 70 4.24 2.95 -7.15
CA TYR A 70 4.21 1.47 -7.14
C TYR A 70 3.84 0.84 -8.48
N LYS A 71 3.61 1.64 -9.53
CA LYS A 71 3.19 1.18 -10.87
C LYS A 71 1.91 0.33 -10.85
N ILE A 72 1.00 0.64 -9.92
CA ILE A 72 -0.31 0.00 -9.83
C ILE A 72 -1.42 0.99 -10.17
N ASN A 73 -2.43 0.52 -10.91
CA ASN A 73 -3.55 1.35 -11.36
C ASN A 73 -4.90 0.86 -10.80
N ASP A 74 -4.88 0.32 -9.58
CA ASP A 74 -6.07 -0.30 -8.97
C ASP A 74 -7.19 0.71 -8.66
N PHE A 75 -6.86 2.00 -8.48
CA PHE A 75 -7.83 3.06 -8.18
C PHE A 75 -8.35 3.79 -9.42
N TYR A 76 -8.06 3.29 -10.62
CA TYR A 76 -8.66 3.77 -11.85
C TYR A 76 -9.80 2.83 -12.27
N SER A 77 -11.02 3.37 -12.36
CA SER A 77 -12.15 2.62 -12.89
C SER A 77 -12.22 2.77 -14.40
N LYS A 78 -12.07 1.66 -15.11
CA LYS A 78 -12.25 1.61 -16.57
C LYS A 78 -13.71 1.85 -16.95
N GLU A 79 -14.66 1.46 -16.10
CA GLU A 79 -16.09 1.59 -16.35
C GLU A 79 -16.55 3.05 -16.34
N SER A 80 -16.09 3.83 -15.35
CA SER A 80 -16.41 5.26 -15.26
C SER A 80 -15.39 6.16 -15.96
N GLY A 81 -14.29 5.60 -16.47
CA GLY A 81 -13.23 6.34 -17.16
C GLY A 81 -12.43 7.28 -16.26
N ARG A 82 -12.57 7.18 -14.93
CA ARG A 82 -11.94 8.09 -13.96
C ARG A 82 -11.29 7.35 -12.79
N TYR A 83 -10.47 8.08 -12.04
CA TYR A 83 -10.00 7.63 -10.74
C TYR A 83 -11.12 7.62 -9.71
N MET A 84 -10.99 6.75 -8.71
CA MET A 84 -11.87 6.68 -7.54
C MET A 84 -11.65 7.88 -6.62
N SER A 85 -12.73 8.35 -6.00
CA SER A 85 -12.70 9.28 -4.88
C SER A 85 -12.15 8.60 -3.61
N PRO A 86 -11.78 9.36 -2.56
CA PRO A 86 -11.28 8.77 -1.32
C PRO A 86 -12.20 7.73 -0.68
N ASN A 87 -13.52 7.98 -0.65
CA ASN A 87 -14.48 7.03 -0.10
C ASN A 87 -14.64 5.79 -0.98
N GLU A 88 -14.62 5.93 -2.31
CA GLU A 88 -14.62 4.79 -3.23
C GLU A 88 -13.35 3.94 -3.06
N ILE A 89 -12.19 4.57 -2.79
CA ILE A 89 -10.95 3.83 -2.46
C ILE A 89 -11.12 3.07 -1.14
N ALA A 90 -11.71 3.68 -0.12
CA ALA A 90 -11.98 3.02 1.16
C ALA A 90 -12.86 1.78 0.99
N ASP A 91 -13.91 1.88 0.18
CA ASP A 91 -14.77 0.75 -0.17
C ASP A 91 -14.02 -0.31 -0.98
N PHE A 92 -13.23 0.12 -1.96
CA PHE A 92 -12.46 -0.79 -2.80
C PHE A 92 -11.46 -1.64 -2.02
N VAL A 93 -10.71 -1.04 -1.08
CA VAL A 93 -9.67 -1.77 -0.33
C VAL A 93 -10.20 -2.59 0.85
N SER A 94 -11.39 -2.23 1.37
CA SER A 94 -12.05 -2.99 2.44
C SER A 94 -12.74 -4.26 1.91
N ASN A 95 -13.12 -4.27 0.64
CA ASN A 95 -13.63 -5.47 -0.01
C ASN A 95 -12.51 -6.53 -0.13
N GLU A 96 -12.80 -7.76 0.30
CA GLU A 96 -11.85 -8.88 0.21
C GLU A 96 -11.37 -9.06 -1.24
N GLY A 97 -10.10 -8.76 -1.48
CA GLY A 97 -9.58 -8.78 -2.85
C GLY A 97 -8.08 -8.57 -2.90
N LYS A 98 -7.65 -7.66 -3.78
CA LYS A 98 -6.23 -7.32 -4.02
C LYS A 98 -5.54 -6.65 -2.83
N TRP A 99 -6.28 -6.25 -1.81
CA TRP A 99 -5.77 -5.56 -0.63
C TRP A 99 -6.00 -6.40 0.62
N GLU A 100 -5.05 -6.35 1.54
CA GLU A 100 -5.13 -6.94 2.87
C GLU A 100 -5.18 -5.84 3.93
N LEU A 101 -6.03 -6.03 4.93
CA LEU A 101 -6.07 -5.23 6.14
C LEU A 101 -4.83 -5.53 6.99
N LEU A 102 -4.05 -4.51 7.33
CA LEU A 102 -2.93 -4.63 8.26
C LEU A 102 -3.35 -4.34 9.70
N GLY A 103 -4.33 -3.45 9.89
CA GLY A 103 -4.86 -3.05 11.20
C GLY A 103 -5.21 -1.56 11.25
N HIS A 104 -5.56 -1.08 12.44
CA HIS A 104 -5.85 0.34 12.67
C HIS A 104 -4.57 1.16 12.88
N ALA A 105 -4.65 2.47 12.67
CA ALA A 105 -3.50 3.37 12.81
C ALA A 105 -2.99 3.56 14.26
N TYR A 106 -3.77 3.17 15.29
CA TYR A 106 -3.26 3.10 16.67
C TYR A 106 -2.45 1.84 16.96
N ASP A 107 -2.48 0.83 16.08
CA ASP A 107 -1.74 -0.41 16.28
C ASP A 107 -0.30 -0.27 15.75
N LYS A 108 0.66 -0.27 16.68
CA LYS A 108 2.10 -0.18 16.36
C LYS A 108 2.56 -1.30 15.42
N ASN A 109 2.00 -2.51 15.53
CA ASN A 109 2.38 -3.64 14.68
C ASN A 109 1.91 -3.42 13.24
N ALA A 110 0.69 -2.91 13.07
CA ALA A 110 0.15 -2.54 11.76
C ALA A 110 1.02 -1.46 11.10
N LEU A 111 1.41 -0.42 11.86
CA LEU A 111 2.27 0.66 11.36
C LEU A 111 3.68 0.18 10.99
N ASN A 112 4.31 -0.67 11.81
CA ASN A 112 5.63 -1.24 11.51
C ASN A 112 5.57 -2.08 10.23
N LYS A 113 4.59 -3.00 10.15
CA LYS A 113 4.39 -3.86 8.99
C LYS A 113 4.13 -3.04 7.71
N ALA A 114 3.37 -1.95 7.84
CA ALA A 114 3.11 -1.04 6.73
C ALA A 114 4.38 -0.36 6.20
N GLN A 115 5.27 0.10 7.09
CA GLN A 115 6.56 0.66 6.67
C GLN A 115 7.46 -0.41 6.02
N ASP A 116 7.53 -1.60 6.62
CA ASP A 116 8.32 -2.72 6.07
C ASP A 116 7.84 -3.12 4.67
N TYR A 117 6.52 -3.13 4.46
CA TYR A 117 5.91 -3.40 3.17
C TYR A 117 6.21 -2.31 2.14
N ALA A 118 6.10 -1.04 2.50
CA ALA A 118 6.48 0.05 1.62
C ALA A 118 7.97 -0.01 1.23
N ASN A 119 8.86 -0.30 2.20
CA ASN A 119 10.30 -0.53 1.97
C ASN A 119 10.55 -1.73 1.07
N SER A 120 9.71 -2.75 1.16
CA SER A 120 9.70 -3.93 0.29
C SER A 120 8.97 -3.69 -1.04
N LYS A 121 8.77 -2.43 -1.44
CA LYS A 121 8.16 -2.03 -2.73
C LYS A 121 6.70 -2.46 -2.90
N LYS A 122 6.01 -2.74 -1.80
CA LYS A 122 4.62 -3.18 -1.78
C LYS A 122 3.71 -2.00 -1.43
N ALA A 123 2.75 -1.75 -2.32
CA ALA A 123 1.87 -0.59 -2.21
C ALA A 123 1.05 -0.64 -0.92
N THR A 124 1.12 0.44 -0.15
CA THR A 124 0.55 0.50 1.20
C THR A 124 -0.07 1.87 1.42
N ILE A 125 -1.27 1.91 1.99
CA ILE A 125 -2.04 3.14 2.23
C ILE A 125 -2.68 3.13 3.61
N ALA A 126 -2.96 4.32 4.12
CA ALA A 126 -3.88 4.52 5.24
C ALA A 126 -5.13 5.23 4.74
N VAL A 127 -6.28 4.80 5.22
CA VAL A 127 -7.57 5.26 4.73
C VAL A 127 -8.45 5.64 5.91
N TYR A 128 -9.10 6.80 5.77
CA TYR A 128 -10.21 7.24 6.60
C TYR A 128 -11.44 7.36 5.71
N LYS A 129 -12.53 6.69 6.07
CA LYS A 129 -13.82 6.83 5.39
C LYS A 129 -14.71 7.76 6.20
N GLY A 130 -14.98 8.94 5.67
CA GLY A 130 -15.89 9.90 6.31
C GLY A 130 -17.35 9.64 5.92
N GLU A 131 -18.27 9.80 6.86
CA GLU A 131 -19.72 9.61 6.65
C GLU A 131 -20.30 10.63 5.64
N ASP A 132 -19.78 11.86 5.64
CA ASP A 132 -20.27 12.97 4.78
C ASP A 132 -19.59 13.04 3.39
N GLY A 133 -19.02 11.94 2.90
CA GLY A 133 -18.24 11.99 1.65
C GLY A 133 -16.81 12.51 1.80
N GLN A 134 -16.42 12.95 3.00
CA GLN A 134 -15.11 13.57 3.31
C GLN A 134 -14.04 12.54 3.69
N GLY A 135 -13.94 11.45 2.93
CA GLY A 135 -12.86 10.48 3.11
C GLY A 135 -11.48 11.07 2.85
N HIS A 136 -10.45 10.41 3.37
CA HIS A 136 -9.07 10.79 3.12
C HIS A 136 -8.18 9.56 2.98
N VAL A 137 -7.18 9.64 2.12
CA VAL A 137 -6.22 8.55 1.88
C VAL A 137 -4.82 9.15 1.92
N ALA A 138 -3.93 8.47 2.63
CA ALA A 138 -2.51 8.76 2.65
C ALA A 138 -1.72 7.59 2.07
N LEU A 139 -0.73 7.90 1.25
CA LEU A 139 0.19 6.91 0.70
C LEU A 139 1.32 6.67 1.70
N ILE A 140 1.58 5.43 2.06
CA ILE A 140 2.76 5.07 2.85
C ILE A 140 3.92 4.85 1.87
N LEU A 141 5.03 5.51 2.13
CA LEU A 141 6.19 5.60 1.25
C LEU A 141 7.37 4.81 1.82
N PRO A 142 8.29 4.34 0.96
CA PRO A 142 9.58 3.85 1.41
C PRO A 142 10.30 4.89 2.28
N GLY A 143 11.02 4.46 3.31
CA GLY A 143 11.74 5.30 4.26
C GLY A 143 11.73 4.74 5.69
N ASP A 144 12.04 5.60 6.64
CA ASP A 144 12.07 5.28 8.06
C ASP A 144 10.77 5.67 8.76
N LEU A 145 10.43 4.92 9.82
CA LEU A 145 9.41 5.33 10.77
C LEU A 145 9.80 6.66 11.44
N GLN A 146 8.85 7.60 11.53
CA GLN A 146 9.03 8.92 12.12
C GLN A 146 8.32 9.00 13.49
N ALA A 147 8.90 9.70 14.47
CA ALA A 147 8.24 9.92 15.75
C ALA A 147 7.07 10.90 15.61
N SER A 148 5.89 10.55 16.14
CA SER A 148 4.73 11.46 16.19
C SER A 148 4.49 11.96 17.60
N GLY A 149 4.60 13.27 17.81
CA GLY A 149 4.23 13.91 19.08
C GLY A 149 2.71 13.91 19.31
N SER A 150 1.90 14.03 18.26
CA SER A 150 0.43 14.05 18.37
C SER A 150 -0.15 12.68 18.68
N TRP A 151 0.41 11.61 18.11
CA TRP A 151 -0.05 10.24 18.34
C TRP A 151 0.71 9.51 19.45
N GLY A 152 1.88 10.00 19.86
CA GLY A 152 2.69 9.39 20.92
C GLY A 152 3.35 8.06 20.52
N ILE A 153 3.39 7.76 19.23
CA ILE A 153 3.96 6.52 18.65
C ILE A 153 4.79 6.85 17.41
N LYS A 154 5.64 5.91 16.98
CA LYS A 154 6.30 6.02 15.67
C LYS A 154 5.30 5.66 14.56
N VAL A 155 5.35 6.40 13.47
CA VAL A 155 4.41 6.29 12.34
C VAL A 155 5.16 6.20 11.01
N PRO A 156 4.56 5.59 9.97
CA PRO A 156 5.20 5.46 8.67
C PRO A 156 5.51 6.80 8.00
N ASN A 157 6.54 6.81 7.17
CA ASN A 157 6.79 7.85 6.16
C ASN A 157 5.64 7.87 5.15
N SER A 158 5.10 9.03 4.83
CA SER A 158 3.92 9.12 3.96
C SER A 158 3.89 10.36 3.06
N ALA A 159 2.96 10.33 2.10
CA ALA A 159 2.50 11.48 1.35
C ALA A 159 0.98 11.60 1.45
N SER A 160 0.49 12.84 1.38
CA SER A 160 -0.93 13.16 1.53
C SER A 160 -1.31 14.34 0.64
N PHE A 161 -2.43 14.20 -0.07
CA PHE A 161 -3.00 15.21 -0.98
C PHE A 161 -4.33 15.69 -0.37
N PHE A 162 -4.36 16.89 0.21
CA PHE A 162 -5.53 17.39 0.95
C PHE A 162 -6.46 18.19 0.05
N LEU A 163 -7.59 17.60 -0.34
CA LEU A 163 -8.60 18.23 -1.19
C LEU A 163 -9.25 19.48 -0.57
N SER A 164 -9.36 19.57 0.76
CA SER A 164 -9.94 20.73 1.44
C SER A 164 -8.91 21.83 1.75
N ASN A 165 -7.61 21.52 1.66
CA ASN A 165 -6.54 22.47 1.94
C ASN A 165 -5.24 22.01 1.28
N TYR A 166 -5.14 22.23 -0.03
CA TYR A 166 -4.01 21.74 -0.82
C TYR A 166 -2.64 22.17 -0.30
N LYS A 167 -2.54 23.34 0.36
CA LYS A 167 -1.31 23.88 0.95
C LYS A 167 -0.76 23.03 2.10
N LYS A 168 -1.59 22.18 2.72
CA LYS A 168 -1.16 21.23 3.76
C LYS A 168 -0.62 19.92 3.19
N SER A 169 -0.75 19.69 1.88
CA SER A 169 -0.27 18.48 1.21
C SER A 169 1.24 18.37 1.32
N TYR A 170 1.73 17.14 1.36
CA TYR A 170 3.14 16.88 1.65
C TYR A 170 3.60 15.54 1.08
N ILE A 171 4.92 15.42 0.99
CA ILE A 171 5.64 14.18 0.73
C ILE A 171 6.72 14.07 1.82
N GLY A 172 6.91 12.86 2.38
CA GLY A 172 8.04 12.59 3.26
C GLY A 172 7.84 12.94 4.74
N LYS A 173 6.60 13.13 5.20
CA LYS A 173 6.30 13.35 6.64
C LYS A 173 5.65 12.11 7.24
N GLY A 174 5.68 12.02 8.57
CA GLY A 174 4.99 10.95 9.29
C GLY A 174 3.48 10.94 9.03
N LEU A 175 2.89 9.74 9.01
CA LEU A 175 1.45 9.51 8.76
C LEU A 175 0.51 10.36 9.62
N SER A 176 0.94 10.73 10.83
CA SER A 176 0.16 11.59 11.73
C SER A 176 -0.05 13.02 11.23
N TYR A 177 0.61 13.42 10.14
CA TYR A 177 0.30 14.68 9.45
C TYR A 177 -0.90 14.55 8.52
N ALA A 178 -1.28 13.34 8.10
CA ALA A 178 -2.44 13.09 7.22
C ALA A 178 -3.76 13.08 7.99
N PHE A 179 -3.76 12.63 9.25
CA PHE A 179 -4.97 12.48 10.05
C PHE A 179 -4.78 13.05 11.45
N THR A 180 -5.83 13.69 11.98
CA THR A 180 -5.82 14.23 13.34
C THR A 180 -5.88 13.10 14.37
N LYS A 181 -5.63 13.42 15.64
CA LYS A 181 -5.56 12.43 16.72
C LYS A 181 -6.91 11.76 16.99
N ASP A 182 -8.00 12.49 16.83
CA ASP A 182 -9.38 12.04 16.97
C ASP A 182 -9.76 11.01 15.89
N MET A 183 -9.22 11.13 14.67
CA MET A 183 -9.44 10.17 13.58
C MET A 183 -8.70 8.84 13.78
N LEU A 184 -7.78 8.74 14.74
CA LEU A 184 -6.83 7.62 14.85
C LEU A 184 -7.50 6.24 14.93
N LYS A 185 -8.69 6.16 15.53
CA LYS A 185 -9.46 4.90 15.66
C LYS A 185 -10.11 4.48 14.35
N ASP A 186 -10.41 5.44 13.49
CA ASP A 186 -11.16 5.23 12.25
C ASP A 186 -10.23 5.14 11.03
N VAL A 187 -8.95 5.47 11.21
CA VAL A 187 -7.93 5.26 10.18
C VAL A 187 -7.49 3.81 10.17
N VAL A 188 -7.62 3.19 9.01
CA VAL A 188 -7.29 1.79 8.75
C VAL A 188 -6.18 1.69 7.72
N VAL A 189 -5.23 0.78 7.95
CA VAL A 189 -4.05 0.59 7.11
C VAL A 189 -4.22 -0.66 6.26
N TYR A 190 -3.98 -0.51 4.96
CA TYR A 190 -4.08 -1.58 3.98
C TYR A 190 -2.80 -1.71 3.17
N SER A 191 -2.53 -2.92 2.68
CA SER A 191 -1.46 -3.17 1.75
C SER A 191 -1.87 -4.11 0.63
N ARG A 192 -1.24 -4.01 -0.53
CA ARG A 192 -1.61 -4.79 -1.70
C ARG A 192 -1.05 -6.21 -1.65
N LYS A 193 -1.90 -7.22 -1.87
CA LYS A 193 -1.50 -8.62 -2.08
C LYS A 193 -0.80 -8.79 -3.44
N TYR A 194 0.17 -9.71 -3.51
CA TYR A 194 0.88 -10.10 -4.74
C TYR A 194 0.96 -11.61 -4.82
#